data_AF-A0A8I1SGU8-F1
#
_entry.id   AF-A0A8I1SGU8-F1
#
_cell.length_a   1.000
_cell.length_b   1.000
_cell.length_c   1.000
_cell.angle_alpha   90.00
_cell.angle_beta   90.00
_cell.angle_gamma   90.00
#
_symmetry.space_group_name_H-M   'P 1'
#
loop_
_entity.id
_entity.type
_entity.pdbx_description
1 polymer ?
#
loop_
_entity_poly.entity_id
_entity_poly.type
_entity_poly.pdbx_seq_one_letter_code
_entity_poly.pdbx_strand_id
1 'polypeptide(L)'
;MSTIFGAVQAVAHASARGMGALYRMALPWLAVVAILCTGNVRAADESTSAEQKAQLAIPPEFRHPDFVWTTAEGDLNGDGIPDLALLLTKHKGEGQREERLLVLTGRADGRYQVLSTSGEFCHPSKFYNLEIKNHSLFVQAVYYADAARFSGFTLQFRYNAKIKDLEHIGEQQDDEDYSSNASHRVSLNYLTNTAIHSRRAGKKYKEARGRIVGGPGVLPLSGFVCEGYGMTRSSVYLDESFKVHKMGATPP
;
A
#
# COMPACT_ATOMS: atom_id res chain seq x y z
N MET A 1 27.43 -4.89 0.72
CA MET A 1 27.59 -5.39 -0.65
C MET A 1 26.32 -6.14 -1.02
N SER A 2 25.51 -5.58 -1.93
CA SER A 2 24.71 -6.24 -2.98
C SER A 2 23.64 -5.25 -3.47
N THR A 3 24.04 -4.48 -4.47
CA THR A 3 23.26 -3.87 -5.55
C THR A 3 22.75 -4.98 -6.49
N ILE A 4 21.75 -4.89 -7.37
CA ILE A 4 20.87 -3.85 -7.91
C ILE A 4 19.78 -4.59 -8.75
N PHE A 5 18.65 -3.92 -8.94
CA PHE A 5 17.54 -4.18 -9.87
C PHE A 5 17.88 -4.35 -11.36
N GLY A 6 16.88 -4.86 -12.11
CA GLY A 6 16.65 -4.61 -13.54
C GLY A 6 16.68 -5.89 -14.38
N ALA A 7 15.93 -6.06 -15.47
CA ALA A 7 14.89 -5.30 -16.13
C ALA A 7 14.17 -6.24 -17.13
N VAL A 8 13.00 -5.82 -17.60
CA VAL A 8 12.14 -6.47 -18.61
C VAL A 8 12.79 -6.49 -20.00
N GLN A 9 12.69 -7.60 -20.75
CA GLN A 9 12.21 -7.62 -22.14
C GLN A 9 12.08 -9.03 -22.73
N ALA A 10 10.97 -9.24 -23.46
CA ALA A 10 10.74 -10.36 -24.35
C ALA A 10 11.25 -10.05 -25.76
N VAL A 11 11.95 -11.00 -26.39
CA VAL A 11 12.08 -11.09 -27.85
C VAL A 11 12.04 -12.56 -28.24
N ALA A 12 11.02 -12.91 -29.03
CA ALA A 12 10.88 -14.21 -29.65
C ALA A 12 11.76 -14.28 -30.91
N HIS A 13 12.58 -15.33 -31.00
CA HIS A 13 13.19 -15.75 -32.26
C HIS A 13 13.05 -17.26 -32.38
N ALA A 14 12.06 -17.71 -33.16
CA ALA A 14 12.01 -19.06 -33.69
C ALA A 14 12.32 -18.99 -35.19
N SER A 15 13.50 -19.48 -35.54
CA SER A 15 13.96 -19.75 -36.89
C SER A 15 13.30 -21.02 -37.41
N ALA A 16 12.75 -20.98 -38.63
CA ALA A 16 12.36 -22.18 -39.37
C ALA A 16 12.94 -22.11 -40.79
N ARG A 17 13.92 -22.99 -41.04
CA ARG A 17 14.46 -23.33 -42.36
C ARG A 17 13.51 -24.30 -43.07
N GLY A 18 13.19 -23.97 -44.34
CA GLY A 18 13.56 -24.77 -45.50
C GLY A 18 12.82 -26.08 -45.84
N MET A 19 12.50 -26.19 -47.14
CA MET A 19 12.17 -27.39 -47.94
C MET A 19 10.75 -27.93 -47.73
N GLY A 20 9.94 -28.23 -48.74
CA GLY A 20 10.10 -28.26 -50.19
C GLY A 20 8.98 -29.14 -50.77
N ALA A 21 8.47 -28.74 -51.94
CA ALA A 21 7.77 -29.54 -52.94
C ALA A 21 6.34 -30.10 -52.70
N LEU A 22 5.59 -30.05 -53.82
CA LEU A 22 4.47 -30.88 -54.31
C LEU A 22 3.11 -30.15 -54.38
N TYR A 23 2.70 -29.67 -55.56
CA TYR A 23 2.00 -30.33 -56.69
C TYR A 23 0.47 -30.51 -56.54
N ARG A 24 -0.26 -29.79 -57.40
CA ARG A 24 -1.55 -30.06 -58.07
C ARG A 24 -2.87 -30.25 -57.29
N MET A 25 -3.78 -29.29 -57.60
CA MET A 25 -5.22 -29.40 -57.96
C MET A 25 -6.07 -30.57 -57.42
N ALA A 26 -7.15 -30.25 -56.66
CA ALA A 26 -8.56 -30.28 -57.13
C ALA A 26 -9.58 -30.57 -55.99
N LEU A 27 -10.44 -29.56 -55.75
CA LEU A 27 -11.87 -29.59 -55.34
C LEU A 27 -12.37 -30.35 -54.07
N PRO A 28 -13.54 -29.94 -53.51
CA PRO A 28 -13.72 -29.70 -52.08
C PRO A 28 -14.59 -30.75 -51.40
N TRP A 29 -14.39 -30.95 -50.09
CA TRP A 29 -15.38 -31.63 -49.25
C TRP A 29 -15.55 -30.90 -47.92
N LEU A 30 -16.81 -30.65 -47.59
CA LEU A 30 -17.38 -30.11 -46.37
C LEU A 30 -16.69 -30.60 -45.08
N ALA A 31 -16.25 -29.64 -44.26
CA ALA A 31 -16.31 -29.73 -42.80
C ALA A 31 -16.38 -28.31 -42.22
N VAL A 32 -17.60 -27.83 -41.97
CA VAL A 32 -17.80 -26.69 -41.06
C VAL A 32 -17.57 -27.21 -39.65
N VAL A 33 -16.35 -27.05 -39.14
CA VAL A 33 -16.09 -27.16 -37.70
C VAL A 33 -16.37 -25.79 -37.10
N ALA A 34 -17.59 -25.59 -36.60
CA ALA A 34 -17.88 -24.47 -35.73
C ALA A 34 -17.23 -24.76 -34.37
N ILE A 35 -15.97 -24.34 -34.21
CA ILE A 35 -15.35 -24.23 -32.90
C ILE A 35 -16.09 -23.11 -32.17
N LEU A 36 -17.02 -23.49 -31.29
CA LEU A 36 -17.58 -22.60 -30.29
C LEU A 36 -16.44 -22.18 -29.37
N CYS A 37 -15.81 -21.05 -29.70
CA CYS A 37 -15.04 -20.26 -28.75
C CYS A 37 -16.00 -19.79 -27.66
N THR A 38 -16.22 -20.61 -26.62
CA THR A 38 -16.74 -20.12 -25.34
C THR A 38 -15.59 -19.42 -24.63
N GLY A 39 -15.19 -18.28 -25.19
CA GLY A 39 -14.21 -17.40 -24.58
C GLY A 39 -14.81 -16.78 -23.32
N ASN A 40 -14.29 -17.21 -22.17
CA ASN A 40 -14.32 -16.58 -20.86
C ASN A 40 -15.05 -15.23 -20.74
N VAL A 41 -16.35 -15.27 -20.42
CA VAL A 41 -17.11 -14.12 -19.87
C VAL A 41 -17.44 -14.43 -18.40
N ARG A 42 -16.42 -14.55 -17.54
CA ARG A 42 -16.62 -14.76 -16.10
C ARG A 42 -15.85 -13.78 -15.21
N ALA A 43 -14.69 -13.30 -15.64
CA ALA A 43 -13.86 -12.43 -14.81
C ALA A 43 -14.46 -11.03 -14.59
N ALA A 44 -15.19 -10.48 -15.56
CA ALA A 44 -15.74 -9.12 -15.45
C ALA A 44 -17.04 -9.05 -14.62
N ASP A 45 -17.83 -10.13 -14.58
CA ASP A 45 -19.14 -10.14 -13.90
C ASP A 45 -18.98 -10.34 -12.38
N GLU A 46 -18.01 -11.16 -11.97
CA GLU A 46 -17.69 -11.36 -10.55
C GLU A 46 -17.03 -10.13 -9.91
N SER A 47 -16.12 -9.43 -10.60
CA SER A 47 -15.44 -8.25 -10.06
C SER A 47 -16.43 -7.10 -9.85
N THR A 48 -17.33 -6.85 -10.81
CA THR A 48 -18.38 -5.84 -10.67
C THR A 48 -19.36 -6.19 -9.53
N SER A 49 -19.64 -7.48 -9.30
CA SER A 49 -20.47 -7.92 -8.17
C SER A 49 -19.80 -7.68 -6.82
N ALA A 50 -18.49 -7.95 -6.69
CA ALA A 50 -17.74 -7.72 -5.45
C ALA A 50 -17.64 -6.23 -5.10
N GLU A 51 -17.34 -5.37 -6.09
CA GLU A 51 -17.32 -3.91 -5.93
C GLU A 51 -18.68 -3.38 -5.50
N GLN A 52 -19.77 -3.83 -6.12
CA GLN A 52 -21.13 -3.45 -5.71
C GLN A 52 -21.44 -3.87 -4.28
N LYS A 53 -21.08 -5.10 -3.89
CA LYS A 53 -21.29 -5.60 -2.52
C LYS A 53 -20.45 -4.83 -1.49
N ALA A 54 -19.22 -4.48 -1.84
CA ALA A 54 -18.38 -3.62 -1.01
C ALA A 54 -19.00 -2.23 -0.84
N GLN A 55 -19.49 -1.61 -1.93
CA GLN A 55 -20.14 -0.31 -1.91
C GLN A 55 -21.37 -0.28 -0.98
N LEU A 56 -22.14 -1.37 -0.93
CA LEU A 56 -23.29 -1.49 -0.03
C LEU A 56 -22.89 -1.53 1.45
N ALA A 57 -21.70 -2.04 1.77
CA ALA A 57 -21.18 -2.12 3.12
C ALA A 57 -20.51 -0.82 3.60
N ILE A 58 -20.07 0.06 2.68
CA ILE A 58 -19.52 1.37 3.04
C ILE A 58 -20.54 2.15 3.89
N PRO A 59 -20.11 2.80 4.99
CA PRO A 59 -20.98 3.64 5.82
C PRO A 59 -21.78 4.65 4.97
N PRO A 60 -23.05 4.91 5.29
CA PRO A 60 -23.91 5.80 4.47
C PRO A 60 -23.28 7.16 4.18
N GLU A 61 -22.56 7.71 5.16
CA GLU A 61 -21.84 8.97 5.05
C GLU A 61 -20.67 8.91 4.07
N PHE A 62 -20.18 7.74 3.64
CA PHE A 62 -19.12 7.56 2.64
C PHE A 62 -19.54 6.75 1.41
N ARG A 63 -20.78 6.28 1.33
CA ARG A 63 -21.31 5.42 0.23
C ARG A 63 -21.25 6.05 -1.16
N HIS A 64 -21.07 7.36 -1.23
CA HIS A 64 -20.83 8.10 -2.46
C HIS A 64 -19.55 8.91 -2.28
N PRO A 65 -18.38 8.27 -2.38
CA PRO A 65 -17.12 9.00 -2.34
C PRO A 65 -16.96 9.78 -3.63
N ASP A 66 -16.28 10.91 -3.57
CA ASP A 66 -15.91 11.65 -4.78
C ASP A 66 -14.84 10.89 -5.56
N PHE A 67 -13.99 10.16 -4.83
CA PHE A 67 -12.90 9.39 -5.42
C PHE A 67 -12.48 8.24 -4.51
N VAL A 68 -12.14 7.10 -5.10
CA VAL A 68 -11.43 6.00 -4.43
C VAL A 68 -10.02 5.99 -4.98
N TRP A 69 -9.04 6.22 -4.11
CA TRP A 69 -7.63 6.29 -4.49
C TRP A 69 -7.06 4.93 -4.87
N THR A 70 -7.36 3.93 -4.05
CA THR A 70 -6.77 2.60 -4.15
C THR A 70 -7.53 1.64 -3.26
N THR A 71 -7.43 0.35 -3.57
CA THR A 71 -7.98 -0.76 -2.83
C THR A 71 -6.94 -1.85 -2.66
N ALA A 72 -7.08 -2.67 -1.63
CA ALA A 72 -6.32 -3.90 -1.47
C ALA A 72 -7.21 -5.00 -0.91
N GLU A 73 -7.10 -6.20 -1.46
CA GLU A 73 -7.80 -7.40 -1.00
C GLU A 73 -6.84 -8.40 -0.37
N GLY A 74 -7.27 -9.05 0.69
CA GLY A 74 -6.53 -10.12 1.35
C GLY A 74 -7.11 -10.48 2.71
N ASP A 75 -6.78 -11.66 3.21
CA ASP A 75 -7.22 -12.13 4.53
C ASP A 75 -6.45 -11.39 5.64
N LEU A 76 -7.09 -10.39 6.23
CA LEU A 76 -6.48 -9.50 7.22
C LEU A 76 -6.80 -9.92 8.65
N ASN A 77 -7.97 -10.56 8.86
CA ASN A 77 -8.43 -11.02 10.16
C ASN A 77 -8.06 -12.50 10.47
N GLY A 78 -7.59 -13.26 9.47
CA GLY A 78 -7.15 -14.66 9.59
C GLY A 78 -8.27 -15.69 9.50
N ASP A 79 -9.45 -15.34 8.99
CA ASP A 79 -10.60 -16.24 8.88
C ASP A 79 -10.67 -17.03 7.55
N GLY A 80 -9.72 -16.79 6.65
CA GLY A 80 -9.63 -17.43 5.34
C GLY A 80 -10.55 -16.83 4.28
N ILE A 81 -11.26 -15.74 4.59
CA ILE A 81 -12.12 -15.00 3.66
C ILE A 81 -11.40 -13.67 3.31
N PRO A 82 -11.33 -13.27 2.04
CA PRO A 82 -10.73 -11.99 1.67
C PRO A 82 -11.46 -10.81 2.31
N ASP A 83 -10.71 -9.97 3.02
CA ASP A 83 -11.12 -8.64 3.45
C ASP A 83 -10.72 -7.60 2.39
N LEU A 84 -11.32 -6.41 2.45
CA LEU A 84 -11.07 -5.30 1.53
C LEU A 84 -10.71 -4.04 2.30
N ALA A 85 -9.53 -3.49 2.03
CA ALA A 85 -9.15 -2.14 2.45
C ALA A 85 -9.34 -1.16 1.29
N LEU A 86 -9.86 0.03 1.59
CA LEU A 86 -10.07 1.09 0.61
C LEU A 86 -9.70 2.44 1.21
N LEU A 87 -9.09 3.28 0.38
CA LEU A 87 -8.81 4.66 0.73
C LEU A 87 -9.59 5.58 -0.20
N LEU A 88 -10.48 6.37 0.38
CA LEU A 88 -11.42 7.20 -0.37
C LEU A 88 -11.39 8.66 0.09
N THR A 89 -11.98 9.50 -0.74
CA THR A 89 -12.19 10.92 -0.48
C THR A 89 -13.68 11.23 -0.55
N LYS A 90 -14.13 12.12 0.34
CA LYS A 90 -15.46 12.72 0.26
C LYS A 90 -15.49 14.16 0.76
N HIS A 91 -16.25 15.03 0.12
CA HIS A 91 -16.57 16.37 0.63
C HIS A 91 -17.72 16.35 1.64
N LYS A 92 -17.57 17.13 2.72
CA LYS A 92 -18.63 17.39 3.68
C LYS A 92 -19.32 18.72 3.38
N GLY A 93 -20.45 18.68 2.68
CA GLY A 93 -21.21 19.88 2.29
C GLY A 93 -20.43 20.78 1.33
N GLU A 94 -20.53 22.11 1.49
CA GLU A 94 -19.83 23.11 0.65
C GLU A 94 -18.32 23.27 0.97
N GLY A 95 -17.77 22.49 1.89
CA GLY A 95 -16.45 22.75 2.47
C GLY A 95 -15.44 21.62 2.31
N GLN A 96 -15.03 21.03 3.43
CA GLN A 96 -13.76 20.30 3.53
C GLN A 96 -13.81 18.92 2.88
N ARG A 97 -12.73 18.62 2.14
CA ARG A 97 -12.39 17.31 1.62
C ARG A 97 -11.87 16.45 2.78
N GLU A 98 -12.49 15.31 3.01
CA GLU A 98 -12.08 14.34 4.01
C GLU A 98 -11.53 13.08 3.32
N GLU A 99 -10.40 12.57 3.81
CA GLU A 99 -9.82 11.29 3.41
C GLU A 99 -10.04 10.23 4.50
N ARG A 100 -10.45 9.03 4.09
CA ARG A 100 -10.73 7.92 5.00
C ARG A 100 -10.11 6.64 4.47
N LEU A 101 -9.38 5.96 5.34
CA LEU A 101 -9.11 4.53 5.24
C LEU A 101 -10.27 3.76 5.87
N LEU A 102 -10.91 2.89 5.08
CA LEU A 102 -11.92 1.95 5.55
C LEU A 102 -11.42 0.54 5.32
N VAL A 103 -11.77 -0.35 6.23
CA VAL A 103 -11.55 -1.78 6.08
C VAL A 103 -12.89 -2.49 6.24
N LEU A 104 -13.21 -3.34 5.27
CA LEU A 104 -14.39 -4.15 5.22
C LEU A 104 -13.99 -5.61 5.37
N THR A 105 -14.64 -6.33 6.27
CA THR A 105 -14.43 -7.76 6.43
C THR A 105 -15.34 -8.56 5.51
N GLY A 106 -14.77 -9.55 4.83
CA GLY A 106 -15.51 -10.46 3.96
C GLY A 106 -16.38 -11.43 4.75
N ARG A 107 -17.45 -11.91 4.12
CA ARG A 107 -18.34 -12.95 4.68
C ARG A 107 -18.46 -14.12 3.71
N ALA A 108 -18.77 -15.30 4.25
CA ALA A 108 -18.88 -16.54 3.47
C ALA A 108 -19.99 -16.48 2.39
N ASP A 109 -20.96 -15.58 2.54
CA ASP A 109 -22.01 -15.31 1.55
C ASP A 109 -21.59 -14.27 0.49
N GLY A 110 -20.32 -13.86 0.50
CA GLY A 110 -19.73 -12.88 -0.41
C GLY A 110 -20.11 -11.43 -0.11
N ARG A 111 -20.81 -11.14 1.00
CA ARG A 111 -21.06 -9.77 1.45
C ARG A 111 -19.89 -9.24 2.26
N TYR A 112 -19.89 -7.93 2.46
CA TYR A 112 -18.94 -7.23 3.31
C TYR A 112 -19.63 -6.63 4.53
N GLN A 113 -18.87 -6.45 5.61
CA GLN A 113 -19.25 -5.64 6.76
C GLN A 113 -18.11 -4.68 7.10
N VAL A 114 -18.42 -3.47 7.60
CA VAL A 114 -17.40 -2.57 8.13
C VAL A 114 -16.66 -3.23 9.29
N LEU A 115 -15.34 -3.38 9.13
CA LEU A 115 -14.44 -3.80 10.20
C LEU A 115 -13.90 -2.58 10.94
N SER A 116 -13.48 -1.54 10.20
CA SER A 116 -12.89 -0.34 10.79
C SER A 116 -12.97 0.86 9.86
N THR A 117 -13.01 2.04 10.46
CA THR A 117 -13.01 3.33 9.77
C THR A 117 -12.11 4.30 10.52
N SER A 118 -11.10 4.83 9.84
CA SER A 118 -10.24 5.90 10.38
C SER A 118 -10.99 7.20 10.67
N GLY A 119 -10.36 8.08 11.46
CA GLY A 119 -10.68 9.51 11.46
C GLY A 119 -10.13 10.18 10.20
N GLU A 120 -9.77 11.47 10.29
CA GLU A 120 -9.10 12.16 9.18
C GLU A 120 -7.79 11.49 8.81
N PHE A 121 -7.73 10.91 7.61
CA PHE A 121 -6.53 10.25 7.13
C PHE A 121 -5.54 11.29 6.59
N CYS A 122 -4.44 10.82 6.03
CA CYS A 122 -3.37 11.70 5.56
C CYS A 122 -3.84 12.49 4.32
N HIS A 123 -3.09 13.52 3.89
CA HIS A 123 -3.37 14.23 2.63
C HIS A 123 -2.10 14.34 1.77
N PRO A 124 -1.61 13.22 1.19
CA PRO A 124 -0.44 13.23 0.32
C PRO A 124 -0.75 13.96 -0.99
N SER A 125 0.25 14.62 -1.55
CA SER A 125 0.09 15.39 -2.79
C SER A 125 0.18 14.55 -4.06
N LYS A 126 0.62 13.27 -3.99
CA LYS A 126 0.80 12.41 -5.18
C LYS A 126 -0.17 11.26 -5.24
N PHE A 127 0.02 10.23 -4.44
CA PHE A 127 -0.81 9.02 -4.47
C PHE A 127 -0.67 8.20 -3.19
N TYR A 128 -1.57 7.23 -3.09
CA TYR A 128 -1.56 6.15 -2.11
C TYR A 128 -1.31 4.81 -2.80
N ASN A 129 -0.77 3.87 -2.03
CA ASN A 129 -0.79 2.45 -2.37
C ASN A 129 -1.18 1.63 -1.13
N LEU A 130 -2.11 0.70 -1.30
CA LEU A 130 -2.50 -0.26 -0.26
C LEU A 130 -1.97 -1.64 -0.61
N GLU A 131 -1.53 -2.38 0.39
CA GLU A 131 -1.17 -3.79 0.27
C GLU A 131 -1.65 -4.55 1.51
N ILE A 132 -2.38 -5.64 1.32
CA ILE A 132 -2.63 -6.61 2.39
C ILE A 132 -1.68 -7.78 2.18
N LYS A 133 -0.79 -8.00 3.15
CA LYS A 133 0.20 -9.08 3.10
C LYS A 133 0.51 -9.59 4.49
N ASN A 134 0.54 -10.92 4.63
CA ASN A 134 0.84 -11.59 5.91
C ASN A 134 -0.03 -11.07 7.07
N HIS A 135 -1.36 -10.96 6.85
CA HIS A 135 -2.32 -10.41 7.82
C HIS A 135 -1.97 -9.00 8.34
N SER A 136 -1.25 -8.22 7.53
CA SER A 136 -0.98 -6.80 7.79
C SER A 136 -1.45 -5.97 6.61
N LEU A 137 -2.02 -4.80 6.93
CA LEU A 137 -2.34 -3.77 5.96
C LEU A 137 -1.21 -2.74 5.96
N PHE A 138 -0.60 -2.55 4.79
CA PHE A 138 0.39 -1.52 4.54
C PHE A 138 -0.26 -0.37 3.77
N VAL A 139 -0.06 0.85 4.26
CA VAL A 139 -0.59 2.07 3.64
C VAL A 139 0.57 2.98 3.32
N GLN A 140 0.94 3.02 2.04
CA GLN A 140 1.99 3.89 1.54
C GLN A 140 1.38 5.19 1.02
N ALA A 141 1.97 6.33 1.37
CA ALA A 141 1.59 7.64 0.88
C ALA A 141 2.81 8.43 0.42
N VAL A 142 2.68 9.15 -0.69
CA VAL A 142 3.78 9.89 -1.32
C VAL A 142 3.46 11.39 -1.37
N TYR A 143 4.28 12.21 -0.72
CA TYR A 143 4.16 13.67 -0.75
C TYR A 143 4.89 14.27 -1.95
N TYR A 144 6.14 13.85 -2.16
CA TYR A 144 6.95 14.30 -3.28
C TYR A 144 7.56 13.10 -3.99
N ALA A 145 7.53 13.14 -5.32
CA ALA A 145 8.22 12.19 -6.18
C ALA A 145 8.46 12.91 -7.52
N ASP A 146 9.69 13.35 -7.71
CA ASP A 146 10.15 14.04 -8.92
C ASP A 146 11.59 13.61 -9.25
N ALA A 147 12.19 14.24 -10.27
CA ALA A 147 13.54 13.89 -10.71
C ALA A 147 14.64 14.23 -9.68
N ALA A 148 14.35 15.08 -8.69
CA ALA A 148 15.31 15.51 -7.69
C ALA A 148 15.12 14.80 -6.34
N ARG A 149 13.88 14.47 -5.96
CA ARG A 149 13.60 13.94 -4.62
C ARG A 149 12.37 13.03 -4.52
N PHE A 150 12.36 12.25 -3.45
CA PHE A 150 11.22 11.49 -2.96
C PHE A 150 10.99 11.77 -1.48
N SER A 151 9.73 11.86 -1.06
CA SER A 151 9.34 11.87 0.35
C SER A 151 7.99 11.18 0.52
N GLY A 152 7.91 10.25 1.46
CA GLY A 152 6.68 9.52 1.75
C GLY A 152 6.77 8.75 3.06
N PHE A 153 5.68 8.07 3.39
CA PHE A 153 5.64 7.15 4.52
C PHE A 153 4.90 5.87 4.17
N THR A 154 5.10 4.84 5.00
CA THR A 154 4.31 3.61 5.04
C THR A 154 3.83 3.38 6.46
N LEU A 155 2.52 3.27 6.66
CA LEU A 155 1.92 2.81 7.92
C LEU A 155 1.64 1.32 7.83
N GLN A 156 1.77 0.62 8.96
CA GLN A 156 1.44 -0.79 9.09
C GLN A 156 0.36 -0.98 10.15
N PHE A 157 -0.72 -1.63 9.76
CA PHE A 157 -1.80 -2.04 10.64
C PHE A 157 -1.92 -3.55 10.69
N ARG A 158 -2.39 -4.10 11.80
CA ARG A 158 -2.79 -5.52 11.91
C ARG A 158 -4.12 -5.66 12.64
N TYR A 159 -4.86 -6.73 12.37
CA TYR A 159 -6.05 -7.05 13.15
C TYR A 159 -5.69 -7.46 14.59
N ASN A 160 -6.45 -6.95 15.57
CA ASN A 160 -6.36 -7.33 16.97
C ASN A 160 -7.73 -7.84 17.45
N ALA A 161 -7.83 -9.17 17.61
CA ALA A 161 -9.05 -9.85 18.03
C ALA A 161 -9.59 -9.40 19.41
N LYS A 162 -8.76 -8.82 20.29
CA LYS A 162 -9.22 -8.35 21.61
C LYS A 162 -10.08 -7.09 21.50
N ILE A 163 -9.70 -6.18 20.61
CA ILE A 163 -10.45 -4.93 20.36
C ILE A 163 -11.39 -5.05 19.16
N LYS A 164 -11.30 -6.16 18.40
CA LYS A 164 -12.06 -6.42 17.18
C LYS A 164 -11.90 -5.31 16.14
N ASP A 165 -10.69 -4.76 16.07
CA ASP A 165 -10.31 -3.65 15.19
C ASP A 165 -8.86 -3.85 14.73
N LEU A 166 -8.44 -3.06 13.75
CA LEU A 166 -7.04 -2.91 13.38
C LEU A 166 -6.31 -2.00 14.37
N GLU A 167 -5.02 -2.24 14.53
CA GLU A 167 -4.13 -1.40 15.33
C GLU A 167 -2.89 -1.00 14.53
N HIS A 168 -2.48 0.27 14.66
CA HIS A 168 -1.27 0.83 14.07
C HIS A 168 -0.04 0.32 14.82
N ILE A 169 0.79 -0.49 14.15
CA ILE A 169 1.91 -1.20 14.77
C ILE A 169 3.28 -0.77 14.28
N GLY A 170 3.35 -0.08 13.14
CA GLY A 170 4.61 0.39 12.61
C GLY A 170 4.44 1.51 11.61
N GLU A 171 5.50 2.31 11.49
CA GLU A 171 5.58 3.43 10.56
C GLU A 171 6.99 3.48 9.99
N GLN A 172 7.10 3.79 8.70
CA GLN A 172 8.36 4.10 8.04
C GLN A 172 8.22 5.41 7.29
N GLN A 173 9.11 6.35 7.53
CA GLN A 173 9.26 7.58 6.75
C GLN A 173 10.51 7.47 5.90
N ASP A 174 10.40 7.90 4.65
CA ASP A 174 11.43 7.76 3.63
C ASP A 174 11.62 9.09 2.91
N ASP A 175 12.82 9.64 2.98
CA ASP A 175 13.26 10.81 2.22
C ASP A 175 14.48 10.45 1.37
N GLU A 176 14.42 10.77 0.09
CA GLU A 176 15.54 10.58 -0.84
C GLU A 176 15.79 11.87 -1.62
N ASP A 177 17.07 12.24 -1.75
CA ASP A 177 17.57 13.29 -2.61
C ASP A 177 18.47 12.64 -3.66
N TYR A 178 17.96 12.59 -4.89
CA TYR A 178 18.64 11.96 -6.02
C TYR A 178 19.82 12.81 -6.52
N SER A 179 19.77 14.13 -6.32
CA SER A 179 20.84 15.04 -6.74
C SER A 179 22.12 14.84 -5.93
N SER A 180 21.96 14.61 -4.62
CA SER A 180 23.07 14.34 -3.70
C SER A 180 23.30 12.85 -3.44
N ASN A 181 22.48 11.97 -4.05
CA ASN A 181 22.44 10.53 -3.79
C ASN A 181 22.42 10.25 -2.27
N ALA A 182 21.53 10.95 -1.59
CA ALA A 182 21.34 10.87 -0.15
C ALA A 182 19.95 10.34 0.17
N SER A 183 19.85 9.58 1.25
CA SER A 183 18.55 9.16 1.77
C SER A 183 18.55 9.13 3.28
N HIS A 184 17.39 9.39 3.86
CA HIS A 184 17.13 9.29 5.28
C HIS A 184 15.85 8.48 5.48
N ARG A 185 15.90 7.53 6.41
CA ARG A 185 14.76 6.67 6.75
C ARG A 185 14.60 6.64 8.25
N VAL A 186 13.37 6.81 8.70
CA VAL A 186 12.95 6.61 10.09
C VAL A 186 11.98 5.46 10.13
N SER A 187 12.28 4.42 10.90
CA SER A 187 11.39 3.27 11.11
C SER A 187 11.01 3.18 12.59
N LEU A 188 9.72 3.11 12.85
CA LEU A 188 9.11 3.07 14.16
C LEU A 188 8.34 1.76 14.30
N ASN A 189 8.56 1.04 15.40
CA ASN A 189 7.83 -0.18 15.74
C ASN A 189 7.16 0.03 17.10
N TYR A 190 5.85 0.24 17.07
CA TYR A 190 5.04 0.56 18.24
C TYR A 190 4.87 -0.63 19.19
N LEU A 191 5.02 -1.86 18.69
CA LEU A 191 4.95 -3.08 19.51
C LEU A 191 6.19 -3.27 20.39
N THR A 192 7.36 -2.88 19.90
CA THR A 192 8.66 -3.04 20.58
C THR A 192 9.19 -1.75 21.16
N ASN A 193 8.48 -0.62 20.96
CA ASN A 193 8.93 0.71 21.34
C ASN A 193 10.30 1.07 20.73
N THR A 194 10.55 0.62 19.50
CA THR A 194 11.84 0.81 18.81
C THR A 194 11.74 1.91 17.77
N ALA A 195 12.76 2.78 17.73
CA ALA A 195 12.97 3.74 16.65
C ALA A 195 14.34 3.52 16.00
N ILE A 196 14.40 3.50 14.67
CA ILE A 196 15.64 3.34 13.90
C ILE A 196 15.73 4.47 12.90
N HIS A 197 16.80 5.26 13.00
CA HIS A 197 17.17 6.26 12.00
C HIS A 197 18.30 5.71 11.17
N SER A 198 18.19 5.80 9.85
CA SER A 198 19.28 5.45 8.95
C SER A 198 19.48 6.55 7.93
N ARG A 199 20.75 6.84 7.62
CA ARG A 199 21.12 7.82 6.60
C ARG A 199 22.16 7.23 5.67
N ARG A 200 22.03 7.54 4.39
CA ARG A 200 23.00 7.24 3.34
C ARG A 200 23.34 8.52 2.58
N ALA A 201 24.60 8.66 2.17
CA ALA A 201 25.04 9.68 1.23
C ALA A 201 26.22 9.11 0.43
N GLY A 202 25.98 8.80 -0.84
CA GLY A 202 26.93 8.02 -1.65
C GLY A 202 27.30 6.69 -0.99
N LYS A 203 28.59 6.51 -0.64
CA LYS A 203 29.10 5.31 0.03
C LYS A 203 28.97 5.33 1.56
N LYS A 204 28.67 6.49 2.16
CA LYS A 204 28.54 6.63 3.61
C LYS A 204 27.17 6.13 4.04
N TYR A 205 27.14 5.36 5.13
CA TYR A 205 25.91 4.87 5.74
C TYR A 205 26.06 4.89 7.25
N LYS A 206 25.00 5.26 7.96
CA LYS A 206 24.93 5.12 9.41
C LYS A 206 23.51 4.82 9.86
N GLU A 207 23.42 4.02 10.91
CA GLU A 207 22.18 3.72 11.61
C GLU A 207 22.32 4.15 13.07
N ALA A 208 21.23 4.66 13.64
CA ALA A 208 21.08 4.98 15.04
C ALA A 208 19.80 4.35 15.56
N ARG A 209 19.89 3.64 16.67
CA ARG A 209 18.75 3.00 17.33
C ARG A 209 18.40 3.74 18.61
N GLY A 210 17.12 3.94 18.82
CA GLY A 210 16.56 4.57 20.00
C GLY A 210 15.20 3.97 20.35
N ARG A 211 14.45 4.69 21.17
CA ARG A 211 13.09 4.35 21.57
C ARG A 211 12.12 5.42 21.10
N ILE A 212 10.87 5.05 20.93
CA ILE A 212 9.80 6.02 20.73
C ILE A 212 9.60 6.78 22.05
N VAL A 213 9.44 8.10 21.96
CA VAL A 213 9.20 9.00 23.10
C VAL A 213 8.03 9.94 22.79
N GLY A 214 7.17 10.19 23.78
CA GLY A 214 6.10 11.19 23.67
C GLY A 214 4.99 10.88 22.67
N GLY A 215 4.82 9.61 22.26
CA GLY A 215 3.76 9.17 21.37
C GLY A 215 2.66 8.35 22.08
N PRO A 216 1.48 8.22 21.48
CA PRO A 216 0.33 7.50 22.04
C PRO A 216 0.51 5.97 22.08
N GLY A 217 1.58 5.43 21.49
CA GLY A 217 1.81 3.99 21.39
C GLY A 217 0.98 3.37 20.27
N VAL A 218 0.55 2.12 20.49
CA VAL A 218 -0.31 1.38 19.56
C VAL A 218 -1.72 1.96 19.63
N LEU A 219 -2.26 2.35 18.47
CA LEU A 219 -3.56 2.99 18.35
C LEU A 219 -4.51 2.13 17.52
N PRO A 220 -5.82 2.09 17.85
CA PRO A 220 -6.81 1.50 16.96
C PRO A 220 -6.89 2.30 15.66
N LEU A 221 -7.25 1.64 14.56
CA LEU A 221 -7.57 2.30 13.30
C LEU A 221 -8.86 3.10 13.46
N SER A 222 -9.84 2.61 14.23
CA SER A 222 -11.03 3.39 14.55
C SER A 222 -10.67 4.71 15.23
N GLY A 223 -10.99 5.82 14.58
CA GLY A 223 -10.64 7.16 15.07
C GLY A 223 -9.16 7.56 14.91
N PHE A 224 -8.35 6.78 14.18
CA PHE A 224 -6.99 7.17 13.83
C PHE A 224 -7.00 8.43 12.95
N VAL A 225 -6.34 9.51 13.41
CA VAL A 225 -6.20 10.78 12.69
C VAL A 225 -4.74 11.01 12.26
N CYS A 226 -4.46 10.95 10.97
CA CYS A 226 -3.09 11.01 10.46
C CYS A 226 -2.41 12.37 10.70
N GLU A 227 -3.08 13.49 10.40
CA GLU A 227 -2.51 14.84 10.54
C GLU A 227 -2.28 15.30 12.01
N GLY A 228 -2.57 14.46 13.00
CA GLY A 228 -2.21 14.68 14.40
C GLY A 228 -1.05 13.81 14.90
N TYR A 229 -0.63 12.79 14.14
CA TYR A 229 0.35 11.78 14.58
C TYR A 229 1.78 12.01 14.11
N GLY A 230 2.09 13.15 13.49
CA GLY A 230 3.46 13.64 13.22
C GLY A 230 4.29 13.97 14.48
N MET A 231 3.98 13.36 15.61
CA MET A 231 4.51 13.65 16.94
C MET A 231 5.21 12.45 17.58
N THR A 232 5.30 11.30 16.90
CA THR A 232 6.07 10.17 17.42
C THR A 232 7.56 10.49 17.33
N ARG A 233 8.09 11.04 18.42
CA ARG A 233 9.50 11.41 18.53
C ARG A 233 10.32 10.17 18.83
N SER A 234 11.58 10.23 18.45
CA SER A 234 12.59 9.23 18.80
C SER A 234 13.52 9.80 19.85
N SER A 235 14.00 8.95 20.77
CA SER A 235 15.02 9.32 21.74
C SER A 235 16.36 9.66 21.09
N VAL A 236 16.52 9.37 19.79
CA VAL A 236 17.71 9.71 18.99
C VAL A 236 17.32 10.35 17.67
N TYR A 237 18.19 11.18 17.10
CA TYR A 237 18.11 11.56 15.69
C TYR A 237 19.50 11.57 15.05
N LEU A 238 19.55 11.37 13.73
CA LEU A 238 20.78 11.33 12.94
C LEU A 238 20.82 12.57 12.03
N ASP A 239 21.79 13.46 12.24
CA ASP A 239 21.90 14.70 11.47
C ASP A 239 22.55 14.50 10.08
N GLU A 240 22.63 15.58 9.30
CA GLU A 240 23.20 15.59 7.93
C GLU A 240 24.69 15.26 7.91
N SER A 241 25.38 15.51 9.02
CA SER A 241 26.78 15.17 9.23
C SER A 241 26.97 13.74 9.77
N PHE A 242 25.94 12.91 9.77
CA PHE A 242 25.95 11.54 10.32
C PHE A 242 26.29 11.50 11.83
N LYS A 243 26.03 12.57 12.58
CA LYS A 243 26.15 12.55 14.05
C LYS A 243 24.83 12.14 14.68
N VAL A 244 24.93 11.30 15.72
CA VAL A 244 23.78 10.82 16.48
C VAL A 244 23.62 11.72 17.68
N HIS A 245 22.42 12.27 17.84
CA HIS A 245 22.03 13.10 18.97
C HIS A 245 21.02 12.36 19.81
N LYS A 246 21.06 12.53 21.13
CA LYS A 246 20.06 11.99 22.05
C LYS A 246 19.12 13.12 22.45
N MET A 247 17.81 12.94 22.30
CA MET A 247 16.85 13.88 22.88
C MET A 247 16.92 13.79 24.42
N GLY A 248 17.09 14.93 25.08
CA GLY A 248 17.16 15.04 26.55
C GLY A 248 18.57 15.14 27.17
N ALA A 249 19.64 15.23 26.38
CA ALA A 249 20.93 15.67 26.91
C ALA A 249 20.98 17.21 26.87
N THR A 250 20.81 17.86 28.02
CA THR A 250 21.19 19.26 28.18
C THR A 250 22.65 19.40 27.72
N PRO A 251 23.02 20.37 26.86
CA PRO A 251 24.43 20.65 26.63
C PRO A 251 25.09 21.05 27.97
N PRO A 252 26.39 20.75 28.16
CA PRO A 252 27.13 21.23 29.34
C PRO A 252 27.12 22.76 29.43
#